data_AF-A0A5R2NDL8-F1
#
_entry.id   AF-A0A5R2NDL8-F1
#
_cell.length_a   1.000
_cell.length_b   1.000
_cell.length_c   1.000
_cell.angle_alpha   90.00
_cell.angle_beta   90.00
_cell.angle_gamma   90.00
#
_symmetry.space_group_name_H-M   'P 1'
#
loop_
_entity.id
_entity.type
_entity.pdbx_description
1 polymer ?
#
loop_
_entity_poly.entity_id
_entity_poly.type
_entity_poly.pdbx_seq_one_letter_code
_entity_poly.pdbx_strand_id
1 'polypeptide(L)'
;MNIQTNPAQIEKTSASFPAITEEPIRSTFLPEERLRLLGESLAKGDLTDLFGLIPFDFQARIRDSAKKILEVYRSTNAAQARGETITPAAQWLLDNNYLIEETIFQVKRDLPRRFYRQLPTLKLPDGGTVPRALALAWTYVAHSDSSVSATMFKSIVQGFQSVEPLKIGELWALPSLLRFVLIENLRRLAVRVNRTRQMRQIANDVADKVLATDDNPDRQAILANFSAHAQ
;
A
#
# COMPACT_ATOMS: atom_id res chain seq x y z
N MET A 1 3.21 -42.10 -36.51
CA MET A 1 3.06 -40.76 -37.13
C MET A 1 3.52 -39.76 -36.08
N ASN A 2 4.72 -39.20 -36.28
CA ASN A 2 5.46 -38.45 -35.26
C ASN A 2 4.82 -37.09 -34.97
N ILE A 3 4.47 -36.86 -33.71
CA ILE A 3 4.17 -35.54 -33.19
C ILE A 3 5.53 -34.87 -32.93
N GLN A 4 6.00 -34.09 -33.90
CA GLN A 4 7.16 -33.23 -33.72
C GLN A 4 6.78 -32.09 -32.76
N THR A 5 7.17 -32.22 -31.50
CA THR A 5 7.26 -31.08 -30.58
C THR A 5 8.40 -30.19 -31.05
N ASN A 6 8.05 -29.02 -31.60
CA ASN A 6 8.99 -28.02 -32.05
C ASN A 6 9.66 -27.34 -30.84
N PRO A 7 10.99 -27.47 -30.62
CA PRO A 7 11.69 -26.86 -29.49
C PRO A 7 11.74 -25.32 -29.54
N ALA A 8 11.34 -24.70 -30.64
CA ALA A 8 11.33 -23.25 -30.81
C ALA A 8 10.15 -22.52 -30.12
N GLN A 9 9.25 -23.22 -29.43
CA GLN A 9 8.17 -22.59 -28.64
C GLN A 9 8.54 -22.31 -27.17
N ILE A 10 9.77 -22.60 -26.75
CA ILE A 10 10.25 -22.32 -25.38
C ILE A 10 10.71 -20.85 -25.23
N GLU A 11 10.88 -20.12 -26.32
CA GLU A 11 11.29 -18.71 -26.26
C GLU A 11 10.10 -17.75 -26.06
N LYS A 12 10.22 -16.94 -25.01
CA LYS A 12 9.37 -15.80 -24.59
C LYS A 12 8.26 -16.09 -23.59
N THR A 13 8.56 -16.87 -22.56
CA THR A 13 8.03 -16.55 -21.22
C THR A 13 9.15 -15.92 -20.41
N SER A 14 9.59 -14.73 -20.79
CA SER A 14 10.24 -13.85 -19.81
C SER A 14 9.15 -13.59 -18.77
N ALA A 15 9.18 -14.31 -17.65
CA ALA A 15 8.27 -14.04 -16.55
C ALA A 15 8.47 -12.56 -16.22
N SER A 16 7.50 -11.71 -16.61
CA SER A 16 7.60 -10.28 -16.34
C SER A 16 7.64 -10.16 -14.83
N PHE A 17 8.77 -9.70 -14.29
CA PHE A 17 8.89 -9.51 -12.85
C PHE A 17 7.79 -8.58 -12.35
N PRO A 18 7.22 -8.87 -11.17
CA PRO A 18 6.26 -7.95 -10.57
C PRO A 18 6.92 -6.59 -10.32
N ALA A 19 6.26 -5.53 -10.79
CA ALA A 19 6.74 -4.15 -10.68
C ALA A 19 7.06 -3.75 -9.23
N ILE A 20 8.03 -2.84 -9.06
CA ILE A 20 8.37 -2.29 -7.75
C ILE A 20 7.14 -1.64 -7.13
N THR A 21 6.91 -1.97 -5.86
CA THR A 21 5.73 -1.54 -5.11
C THR A 21 6.02 -0.32 -4.27
N GLU A 22 5.01 0.52 -4.07
CA GLU A 22 5.10 1.66 -3.16
C GLU A 22 5.48 1.22 -1.73
N GLU A 23 6.29 2.04 -1.06
CA GLU A 23 6.65 1.83 0.35
C GLU A 23 5.43 2.05 1.26
N PRO A 24 5.30 1.31 2.38
CA PRO A 24 4.26 1.57 3.38
C PRO A 24 4.32 2.99 3.92
N ILE A 25 3.18 3.52 4.34
CA ILE A 25 3.10 4.76 5.10
C ILE A 25 3.61 4.46 6.51
N ARG A 26 4.89 4.74 6.75
CA ARG A 26 5.56 4.43 8.03
C ARG A 26 6.73 5.38 8.26
N SER A 27 6.93 5.71 9.53
CA SER A 27 8.03 6.49 10.08
C SER A 27 8.32 5.99 11.49
N THR A 28 9.23 6.65 12.21
CA THR A 28 9.57 6.31 13.59
C THR A 28 8.33 6.38 14.49
N PHE A 29 8.01 5.31 15.22
CA PHE A 29 6.89 5.33 16.16
C PHE A 29 7.04 6.46 17.20
N LEU A 30 5.94 7.16 17.50
CA LEU A 30 5.93 8.25 18.47
C LEU A 30 4.95 8.00 19.61
N PRO A 31 5.36 8.22 20.88
CA PRO A 31 4.44 8.22 22.00
C PRO A 31 3.50 9.44 21.94
N GLU A 32 2.43 9.38 22.74
CA GLU A 32 1.35 10.38 22.75
C GLU A 32 1.82 11.84 22.85
N GLU A 33 2.76 12.14 23.77
CA GLU A 33 3.28 13.50 23.96
C GLU A 33 3.93 14.05 22.69
N ARG A 34 4.68 13.20 21.97
CA ARG A 34 5.35 13.57 20.72
C ARG A 34 4.36 13.73 19.57
N LEU A 35 3.24 13.01 19.60
CA LEU A 35 2.16 13.19 18.63
C LEU A 35 1.50 14.57 18.74
N ARG A 36 1.35 15.12 19.95
CA ARG A 36 0.88 16.50 20.12
C ARG A 36 1.81 17.50 19.46
N LEU A 37 3.11 17.43 19.76
CA LEU A 37 4.12 18.30 19.14
C LEU A 37 4.14 18.16 17.62
N LEU A 38 3.98 16.94 17.10
CA LEU A 38 3.90 16.68 15.67
C LEU A 38 2.69 17.36 15.02
N GLY A 39 1.54 17.38 15.70
CA GLY A 39 0.36 18.13 15.26
C GLY A 39 0.63 19.63 15.16
N GLU A 40 1.32 20.20 16.15
CA GLU A 40 1.73 21.62 16.16
C GLU A 40 2.67 21.94 15.00
N SER A 41 3.71 21.12 14.78
CA SER A 41 4.65 21.27 13.67
C SER A 41 3.96 21.15 12.31
N LEU A 42 3.00 20.23 12.16
CA LEU A 42 2.22 20.12 10.93
C LEU A 42 1.39 21.39 10.67
N ALA A 43 0.75 21.95 11.70
CA ALA A 43 -0.06 23.17 11.55
C ALA A 43 0.78 24.41 11.23
N LYS A 44 2.00 24.50 11.77
CA LYS A 44 2.96 25.58 11.45
C LYS A 44 3.56 25.47 10.04
N GLY A 45 3.48 24.29 9.43
CA GLY A 45 4.14 24.01 8.15
C GLY A 45 5.64 23.72 8.31
N ASP A 46 6.08 23.28 9.49
CA ASP A 46 7.49 23.01 9.80
C ASP A 46 7.99 21.68 9.20
N LEU A 47 7.07 20.83 8.70
CA LEU A 47 7.41 19.50 8.17
C LEU A 47 7.88 19.60 6.72
N THR A 48 9.12 19.14 6.47
CA THR A 48 9.77 19.13 5.16
C THR A 48 9.43 17.91 4.31
N ASP A 49 8.90 16.85 4.92
CA ASP A 49 8.32 15.68 4.27
C ASP A 49 7.04 15.27 5.02
N LEU A 50 6.06 14.78 4.26
CA LEU A 50 4.81 14.23 4.78
C LEU A 50 4.71 12.74 4.48
N PHE A 51 5.84 12.03 4.65
CA PHE A 51 5.93 10.57 4.59
C PHE A 51 5.41 10.03 3.26
N GLY A 52 5.85 10.67 2.17
CA GLY A 52 5.45 10.31 0.80
C GLY A 52 4.01 10.70 0.43
N LEU A 53 3.35 11.58 1.20
CA LEU A 53 2.09 12.18 0.80
C LEU A 53 2.32 13.18 -0.34
N ILE A 54 1.74 12.87 -1.50
CA ILE A 54 1.69 13.73 -2.68
C ILE A 54 0.23 14.06 -3.01
N PRO A 55 -0.06 15.11 -3.81
CA PRO A 55 -1.42 15.37 -4.26
C PRO A 55 -1.94 14.24 -5.15
N PHE A 56 -3.21 13.86 -4.97
CA PHE A 56 -3.88 12.89 -5.83
C PHE A 56 -5.39 13.17 -5.91
N ASP A 57 -6.04 12.66 -6.96
CA ASP A 57 -7.51 12.62 -7.00
C ASP A 57 -8.00 11.53 -6.03
N PHE A 58 -8.63 11.95 -4.93
CA PHE A 58 -9.08 11.06 -3.86
C PHE A 58 -10.01 9.94 -4.35
N GLN A 59 -10.93 10.25 -5.28
CA GLN A 59 -11.91 9.30 -5.78
C GLN A 59 -11.29 8.27 -6.73
N ALA A 60 -10.32 8.69 -7.54
CA ALA A 60 -9.50 7.79 -8.33
C ALA A 60 -8.63 6.92 -7.41
N ARG A 61 -8.00 7.50 -6.39
CA ARG A 61 -7.10 6.78 -5.50
C ARG A 61 -7.82 5.70 -4.71
N ILE A 62 -8.96 5.99 -4.08
CA ILE A 62 -9.71 4.97 -3.35
C ILE A 62 -10.24 3.84 -4.26
N ARG A 63 -10.57 4.15 -5.52
CA ARG A 63 -10.97 3.12 -6.50
C ARG A 63 -9.79 2.25 -6.91
N ASP A 64 -8.63 2.84 -7.16
CA ASP A 64 -7.39 2.10 -7.42
C ASP A 64 -7.01 1.22 -6.22
N SER A 65 -7.14 1.73 -5.00
CA SER A 65 -6.87 0.97 -3.78
C SER A 65 -7.79 -0.24 -3.64
N ALA A 66 -9.09 -0.04 -3.83
CA ALA A 66 -10.06 -1.13 -3.84
C ALA A 66 -9.75 -2.18 -4.91
N LYS A 67 -9.41 -1.75 -6.13
CA LYS A 67 -9.07 -2.64 -7.25
C LYS A 67 -7.84 -3.49 -6.94
N LYS A 68 -6.75 -2.88 -6.49
CA LYS A 68 -5.49 -3.59 -6.18
C LYS A 68 -5.65 -4.57 -5.02
N ILE A 69 -6.39 -4.20 -3.98
CA ILE A 69 -6.69 -5.11 -2.87
C ILE A 69 -7.46 -6.33 -3.39
N LEU A 70 -8.49 -6.13 -4.22
CA LEU A 70 -9.28 -7.22 -4.80
C LEU A 70 -8.44 -8.13 -5.71
N GLU A 71 -7.53 -7.56 -6.50
CA GLU A 71 -6.58 -8.33 -7.32
C GLU A 71 -5.69 -9.23 -6.46
N VAL A 72 -5.14 -8.69 -5.36
CA VAL A 72 -4.31 -9.47 -4.43
C VAL A 72 -5.13 -10.54 -3.73
N TYR A 73 -6.35 -10.22 -3.29
CA TYR A 73 -7.28 -11.19 -2.69
C TYR A 73 -7.53 -12.37 -3.65
N ARG A 74 -7.90 -12.09 -4.91
CA ARG A 74 -8.17 -13.12 -5.92
C ARG A 74 -6.94 -13.97 -6.24
N SER A 75 -5.78 -13.33 -6.39
CA SER A 75 -4.49 -14.00 -6.61
C SER A 75 -4.14 -14.95 -5.46
N THR A 76 -4.32 -14.48 -4.22
CA THR A 76 -4.02 -15.24 -3.00
C THR A 76 -4.99 -16.40 -2.82
N ASN A 77 -6.29 -16.17 -3.04
CA ASN A 77 -7.31 -17.20 -2.94
C ASN A 77 -7.09 -18.32 -3.99
N ALA A 78 -6.75 -17.94 -5.22
CA ALA A 78 -6.41 -18.91 -6.27
C ALA A 78 -5.16 -19.72 -5.93
N ALA A 79 -4.15 -19.11 -5.29
CA ALA A 79 -2.96 -19.81 -4.82
C ALA A 79 -3.28 -20.83 -3.72
N GLN A 80 -4.07 -20.41 -2.72
CA GLN A 80 -4.52 -21.30 -1.66
C GLN A 80 -5.33 -22.48 -2.21
N ALA A 81 -6.22 -22.24 -3.17
CA ALA A 81 -6.99 -23.30 -3.83
C ALA A 81 -6.12 -24.31 -4.61
N ARG A 82 -4.93 -23.91 -5.06
CA ARG A 82 -3.94 -24.81 -5.68
C ARG A 82 -3.06 -25.55 -4.66
N GLY A 83 -3.28 -25.36 -3.36
CA GLY A 83 -2.48 -25.96 -2.30
C GLY A 83 -1.13 -25.27 -2.07
N GLU A 84 -0.93 -24.07 -2.62
CA GLU A 84 0.29 -23.30 -2.37
C GLU A 84 0.30 -22.77 -0.94
N THR A 85 1.48 -22.78 -0.31
CA THR A 85 1.65 -22.15 1.00
C THR A 85 1.56 -20.63 0.88
N ILE A 86 0.55 -20.04 1.51
CA ILE A 86 0.42 -18.58 1.63
C ILE A 86 0.97 -18.10 2.97
N THR A 87 1.46 -16.86 3.01
CA THR A 87 2.01 -16.27 4.23
C THR A 87 0.88 -15.90 5.22
N PRO A 88 1.17 -15.78 6.53
CA PRO A 88 0.18 -15.32 7.51
C PRO A 88 -0.45 -13.96 7.15
N ALA A 89 0.35 -13.03 6.59
CA ALA A 89 -0.16 -11.74 6.13
C ALA A 89 -1.13 -11.85 4.95
N ALA A 90 -0.90 -12.80 4.04
CA ALA A 90 -1.80 -13.07 2.92
C ALA A 90 -3.10 -13.75 3.41
N GLN A 91 -3.01 -14.68 4.36
CA GLN A 91 -4.17 -15.30 5.00
C GLN A 91 -5.03 -14.26 5.72
N TRP A 92 -4.41 -13.35 6.48
CA TRP A 92 -5.13 -12.27 7.15
C TRP A 92 -5.99 -11.46 6.17
N LEU A 93 -5.48 -11.17 4.96
CA LEU A 93 -6.25 -10.47 3.94
C LEU A 93 -7.48 -11.26 3.48
N LEU A 94 -7.36 -12.59 3.34
CA LEU A 94 -8.50 -13.44 2.98
C LEU A 94 -9.57 -13.41 4.08
N ASP A 95 -9.14 -13.56 5.34
CA ASP A 95 -10.03 -13.65 6.50
C ASP A 95 -10.79 -12.33 6.76
N ASN A 96 -10.19 -11.19 6.37
CA ASN A 96 -10.71 -9.85 6.68
C ASN A 96 -11.28 -9.11 5.46
N ASN A 97 -11.42 -9.75 4.30
CA ASN A 97 -11.84 -9.07 3.06
C ASN A 97 -13.20 -8.35 3.22
N TYR A 98 -14.16 -8.95 3.94
CA TYR A 98 -15.48 -8.35 4.16
C TYR A 98 -15.37 -6.99 4.88
N LEU A 99 -14.53 -6.89 5.91
CA LEU A 99 -14.33 -5.67 6.69
C LEU A 99 -13.68 -4.58 5.84
N ILE A 100 -12.75 -4.98 4.97
CA ILE A 100 -12.05 -4.08 4.05
C ILE A 100 -13.02 -3.50 3.02
N GLU A 101 -13.85 -4.34 2.40
CA GLU A 101 -14.87 -3.92 1.45
C GLU A 101 -15.90 -2.97 2.09
N GLU A 102 -16.37 -3.31 3.29
CA GLU A 102 -17.27 -2.45 4.05
C GLU A 102 -16.63 -1.09 4.35
N THR A 103 -15.37 -1.09 4.81
CA THR A 103 -14.62 0.13 5.11
C THR A 103 -14.47 1.00 3.86
N ILE A 104 -14.14 0.42 2.71
CA ILE A 104 -14.05 1.14 1.43
C ILE A 104 -15.39 1.78 1.06
N PHE A 105 -16.49 1.04 1.24
CA PHE A 105 -17.83 1.56 0.99
C PHE A 105 -18.18 2.74 1.90
N GLN A 106 -17.93 2.60 3.22
CA GLN A 106 -18.15 3.66 4.21
C GLN A 106 -17.35 4.92 3.87
N VAL A 107 -16.07 4.79 3.53
CA VAL A 107 -15.22 5.94 3.16
C VAL A 107 -15.76 6.67 1.93
N LYS A 108 -16.19 5.94 0.90
CA LYS A 108 -16.78 6.56 -0.31
C LYS A 108 -18.08 7.30 -0.01
N ARG A 109 -18.93 6.72 0.85
CA ARG A 109 -20.20 7.31 1.27
C ARG A 109 -19.98 8.58 2.10
N ASP A 110 -19.06 8.52 3.04
CA ASP A 110 -18.84 9.58 4.04
C ASP A 110 -17.96 10.72 3.51
N LEU A 111 -17.18 10.49 2.44
CA LEU A 111 -16.35 11.48 1.77
C LEU A 111 -16.72 11.66 0.28
N PRO A 112 -17.93 12.17 -0.02
CA PRO A 112 -18.33 12.43 -1.39
C PRO A 112 -17.47 13.55 -2.01
N ARG A 113 -17.31 13.52 -3.35
CA ARG A 113 -16.41 14.42 -4.10
C ARG A 113 -16.59 15.90 -3.76
N ARG A 114 -17.84 16.36 -3.61
CA ARG A 114 -18.15 17.76 -3.29
C ARG A 114 -17.68 18.13 -1.89
N PHE A 115 -17.94 17.28 -0.90
CA PHE A 115 -17.53 17.51 0.49
C PHE A 115 -16.01 17.51 0.63
N TYR A 116 -15.32 16.51 0.06
CA TYR A 116 -13.87 16.42 0.10
C TYR A 116 -13.18 17.67 -0.47
N ARG A 117 -13.69 18.22 -1.58
CA ARG A 117 -13.16 19.45 -2.22
C ARG A 117 -13.37 20.73 -1.42
N GLN A 118 -14.29 20.73 -0.46
CA GLN A 118 -14.57 21.90 0.38
C GLN A 118 -13.69 21.94 1.63
N LEU A 119 -12.96 20.86 1.93
CA LEU A 119 -12.06 20.82 3.07
C LEU A 119 -10.93 21.85 2.88
N PRO A 120 -10.62 22.67 3.90
CA PRO A 120 -9.44 23.52 3.90
C PRO A 120 -8.18 22.72 3.62
N THR A 121 -7.26 23.32 2.87
CA THR A 121 -6.03 22.68 2.39
C THR A 121 -4.79 23.30 3.01
N LEU A 122 -3.72 22.51 3.13
CA LEU A 122 -2.36 23.01 3.34
C LEU A 122 -1.51 22.79 2.09
N LYS A 123 -0.40 23.53 2.00
CA LYS A 123 0.60 23.36 0.96
C LYS A 123 1.59 22.27 1.37
N LEU A 124 1.93 21.41 0.42
CA LEU A 124 2.98 20.44 0.55
C LEU A 124 4.34 21.06 0.17
N PRO A 125 5.46 20.48 0.62
CA PRO A 125 6.81 20.93 0.27
C PRO A 125 7.08 20.94 -1.25
N ASP A 126 6.43 20.05 -2.01
CA ASP A 126 6.56 19.93 -3.47
C ASP A 126 5.72 20.96 -4.26
N GLY A 127 5.05 21.89 -3.57
CA GLY A 127 4.18 22.91 -4.17
C GLY A 127 2.74 22.46 -4.39
N GLY A 128 2.43 21.18 -4.13
CA GLY A 128 1.08 20.64 -4.16
C GLY A 128 0.20 21.11 -2.99
N THR A 129 -1.09 20.78 -3.03
CA THR A 129 -2.01 21.02 -1.91
C THR A 129 -2.86 19.81 -1.61
N VAL A 130 -3.12 19.56 -0.33
CA VAL A 130 -3.99 18.49 0.16
C VAL A 130 -4.87 18.99 1.30
N PRO A 131 -6.05 18.39 1.58
CA PRO A 131 -6.83 18.71 2.76
C PRO A 131 -6.00 18.58 4.04
N ARG A 132 -6.10 19.56 4.95
CA ARG A 132 -5.35 19.55 6.23
C ARG A 132 -5.67 18.31 7.07
N ALA A 133 -6.95 17.96 7.13
CA ALA A 133 -7.41 16.76 7.81
C ALA A 133 -6.84 15.45 7.20
N LEU A 134 -6.58 15.42 5.88
CA LEU A 134 -5.93 14.27 5.25
C LEU A 134 -4.45 14.20 5.66
N ALA A 135 -3.74 15.31 5.59
CA ALA A 135 -2.34 15.38 6.02
C ALA A 135 -2.20 14.96 7.49
N LEU A 136 -3.11 15.40 8.36
CA LEU A 136 -3.12 15.02 9.78
C LEU A 136 -3.32 13.50 9.97
N ALA A 137 -4.28 12.90 9.27
CA ALA A 137 -4.51 11.46 9.32
C ALA A 137 -3.32 10.67 8.75
N TRP A 138 -2.70 11.16 7.67
CA TRP A 138 -1.52 10.55 7.06
C TRP A 138 -0.32 10.54 8.01
N THR A 139 -0.02 11.70 8.59
CA THR A 139 1.05 11.88 9.57
C THR A 139 0.84 11.02 10.81
N TYR A 140 -0.40 10.90 11.30
CA TYR A 140 -0.71 9.98 12.40
C TYR A 140 -0.41 8.53 12.04
N VAL A 141 -0.87 8.03 10.88
CA VAL A 141 -0.65 6.64 10.46
C VAL A 141 0.84 6.35 10.30
N ALA A 142 1.61 7.29 9.74
CA ALA A 142 3.06 7.14 9.58
C ALA A 142 3.76 6.92 10.93
N HIS A 143 3.35 7.63 11.99
CA HIS A 143 4.02 7.60 13.30
C HIS A 143 3.35 6.70 14.35
N SER A 144 2.29 5.98 13.98
CA SER A 144 1.57 5.06 14.88
C SER A 144 1.71 3.59 14.51
N ASP A 145 2.51 3.26 13.48
CA ASP A 145 2.56 1.92 12.89
C ASP A 145 1.16 1.40 12.52
N SER A 146 0.27 2.30 12.06
CA SER A 146 -1.15 2.03 11.80
C SER A 146 -1.99 1.59 13.02
N SER A 147 -1.45 1.67 14.24
CA SER A 147 -2.20 1.44 15.48
C SER A 147 -3.14 2.61 15.76
N VAL A 148 -4.43 2.32 15.96
CA VAL A 148 -5.44 3.36 16.20
C VAL A 148 -5.79 3.41 17.68
N SER A 149 -5.51 4.56 18.30
CA SER A 149 -5.95 4.88 19.66
C SER A 149 -6.67 6.22 19.64
N ALA A 150 -7.86 6.26 20.24
CA ALA A 150 -8.62 7.50 20.37
C ALA A 150 -7.82 8.58 21.12
N THR A 151 -7.07 8.18 22.16
CA THR A 151 -6.23 9.09 22.94
C THR A 151 -5.08 9.64 22.10
N MET A 152 -4.33 8.77 21.42
CA MET A 152 -3.19 9.20 20.59
C MET A 152 -3.63 10.08 19.41
N PHE A 153 -4.73 9.71 18.76
CA PHE A 153 -5.28 10.49 17.63
C PHE A 153 -5.83 11.84 18.11
N LYS A 154 -6.46 11.88 19.29
CA LYS A 154 -6.87 13.14 19.92
C LYS A 154 -5.67 14.03 20.20
N SER A 155 -4.55 13.49 20.67
CA SER A 155 -3.36 14.28 21.03
C SER A 155 -2.73 14.98 19.83
N ILE A 156 -2.60 14.30 18.67
CA ILE A 156 -2.15 14.97 17.43
C ILE A 156 -3.15 16.02 16.93
N VAL A 157 -4.46 15.74 17.02
CA VAL A 157 -5.51 16.70 16.64
C VAL A 157 -5.52 17.94 17.54
N GLN A 158 -5.29 17.77 18.84
CA GLN A 158 -5.17 18.88 19.79
C GLN A 158 -3.91 19.71 19.54
N GLY A 159 -2.80 19.06 19.18
CA GLY A 159 -1.59 19.74 18.75
C GLY A 159 -1.83 20.62 17.52
N PHE A 160 -2.48 20.08 16.49
CA PHE A 160 -2.82 20.87 15.30
C PHE A 160 -3.69 22.08 15.65
N GLN A 161 -4.73 21.86 16.46
CA GLN A 161 -5.68 22.91 16.84
C GLN A 161 -5.13 23.97 17.80
N SER A 162 -3.99 23.74 18.48
CA SER A 162 -3.36 24.76 19.31
C SER A 162 -2.73 25.89 18.48
N VAL A 163 -2.46 25.63 17.20
CA VAL A 163 -1.93 26.60 16.23
C VAL A 163 -3.05 27.20 15.39
N GLU A 164 -3.89 26.35 14.78
CA GLU A 164 -5.01 26.80 13.97
C GLU A 164 -6.25 25.90 14.17
N PRO A 165 -7.41 26.45 14.57
CA PRO A 165 -8.62 25.66 14.73
C PRO A 165 -9.05 24.93 13.46
N LEU A 166 -9.44 23.66 13.60
CA LEU A 166 -10.08 22.89 12.53
C LEU A 166 -11.54 23.31 12.43
N LYS A 167 -12.05 23.40 11.20
CA LYS A 167 -13.49 23.59 10.97
C LYS A 167 -14.24 22.33 11.38
N ILE A 168 -15.53 22.50 11.73
CA ILE A 168 -16.38 21.36 12.09
C ILE A 168 -16.39 20.29 10.99
N GLY A 169 -16.42 20.67 9.71
CA GLY A 169 -16.36 19.73 8.59
C GLY A 169 -15.05 18.92 8.52
N GLU A 170 -13.91 19.49 8.94
CA GLU A 170 -12.65 18.76 9.01
C GLU A 170 -12.68 17.72 10.13
N LEU A 171 -13.18 18.09 11.32
CA LEU A 171 -13.32 17.16 12.44
C LEU A 171 -14.24 15.98 12.11
N TRP A 172 -15.33 16.23 11.37
CA TRP A 172 -16.22 15.18 10.86
C TRP A 172 -15.57 14.30 9.81
N ALA A 173 -14.64 14.84 9.01
CA ALA A 173 -13.92 14.08 7.98
C ALA A 173 -12.83 13.17 8.55
N LEU A 174 -12.25 13.50 9.72
CA LEU A 174 -11.09 12.80 10.27
C LEU A 174 -11.26 11.27 10.41
N PRO A 175 -12.37 10.72 10.92
CA PRO A 175 -12.53 9.27 11.02
C PRO A 175 -12.51 8.58 9.66
N SER A 176 -13.17 9.16 8.66
CA SER A 176 -13.24 8.59 7.30
C SER A 176 -11.92 8.77 6.55
N LEU A 177 -11.20 9.87 6.79
CA LEU A 177 -9.84 10.07 6.26
C LEU A 177 -8.85 9.10 6.92
N LEU A 178 -8.95 8.85 8.22
CA LEU A 178 -8.12 7.85 8.90
C LEU A 178 -8.36 6.45 8.31
N ARG A 179 -9.62 6.04 8.14
CA ARG A 179 -9.96 4.78 7.44
C ARG A 179 -9.37 4.74 6.03
N PHE A 180 -9.49 5.83 5.27
CA PHE A 180 -8.89 5.91 3.94
C PHE A 180 -7.37 5.66 3.97
N VAL A 181 -6.64 6.32 4.88
CA VAL A 181 -5.18 6.17 4.97
C VAL A 181 -4.79 4.75 5.39
N LEU A 182 -5.55 4.11 6.29
CA LEU A 182 -5.34 2.70 6.66
C LEU A 182 -5.57 1.75 5.48
N ILE A 183 -6.62 1.98 4.68
CA ILE A 183 -6.87 1.22 3.43
C ILE A 183 -5.74 1.43 2.42
N GLU A 184 -5.26 2.66 2.30
CA GLU A 184 -4.13 2.99 1.44
C GLU A 184 -2.84 2.27 1.88
N ASN A 185 -2.57 2.21 3.19
CA ASN A 185 -1.42 1.48 3.72
C ASN A 185 -1.58 -0.04 3.57
N LEU A 186 -2.79 -0.56 3.82
CA LEU A 186 -3.13 -1.97 3.59
C LEU A 186 -2.90 -2.37 2.14
N ARG A 187 -3.33 -1.54 1.18
CA ARG A 187 -3.07 -1.77 -0.25
C ARG A 187 -1.58 -1.89 -0.54
N ARG A 188 -0.75 -0.96 -0.02
CA ARG A 188 0.71 -0.98 -0.21
C ARG A 188 1.31 -2.29 0.32
N LEU A 189 0.89 -2.71 1.51
CA LEU A 189 1.32 -3.96 2.13
C LEU A 189 0.84 -5.20 1.36
N ALA A 190 -0.43 -5.25 0.95
CA ALA A 190 -1.01 -6.36 0.22
C ALA A 190 -0.28 -6.59 -1.12
N VAL A 191 -0.03 -5.52 -1.88
CA VAL A 191 0.70 -5.62 -3.16
C VAL A 191 2.15 -6.08 -2.92
N ARG A 192 2.83 -5.59 -1.86
CA ARG A 192 4.17 -6.07 -1.48
C ARG A 192 4.17 -7.56 -1.14
N VAL A 193 3.24 -8.02 -0.32
CA VAL A 193 3.14 -9.43 0.07
C VAL A 193 2.90 -10.31 -1.16
N ASN A 194 2.01 -9.90 -2.07
CA ASN A 194 1.76 -10.63 -3.32
C ASN A 194 2.99 -10.64 -4.24
N ARG A 195 3.68 -9.50 -4.37
CA ARG A 195 4.93 -9.40 -5.13
C ARG A 195 5.99 -10.36 -4.59
N THR A 196 6.22 -10.38 -3.28
CA THR A 196 7.19 -11.29 -2.65
C THR A 196 6.82 -12.75 -2.90
N ARG A 197 5.52 -13.10 -2.84
CA ARG A 197 5.05 -14.44 -3.20
C ARG A 197 5.35 -14.77 -4.67
N GLN A 198 5.01 -13.88 -5.60
CA GLN A 198 5.28 -14.08 -7.03
C GLN A 198 6.78 -14.21 -7.32
N MET A 199 7.62 -13.41 -6.67
CA MET A 199 9.07 -13.52 -6.80
C MET A 199 9.60 -14.87 -6.29
N ARG A 200 9.08 -15.38 -5.15
CA ARG A 200 9.45 -16.72 -4.66
C ARG A 200 9.03 -17.83 -5.63
N GLN A 201 7.83 -17.70 -6.23
CA GLN A 201 7.37 -18.65 -7.23
C GLN A 201 8.28 -18.67 -8.46
N ILE A 202 8.64 -17.50 -9.00
CA ILE A 202 9.59 -17.38 -10.11
C ILE A 202 10.94 -17.99 -9.72
N ALA A 203 11.44 -17.72 -8.51
CA ALA A 203 12.72 -18.28 -8.05
C ALA A 203 12.69 -19.82 -7.98
N ASN A 204 11.60 -20.40 -7.47
CA ASN A 204 11.44 -21.85 -7.42
C ASN A 204 11.35 -22.45 -8.83
N ASP A 205 10.56 -21.86 -9.73
CA ASP A 205 10.44 -22.33 -11.12
C ASP A 205 11.80 -22.30 -11.86
N VAL A 206 12.62 -21.28 -11.59
CA VAL A 206 13.97 -21.17 -12.14
C VAL A 206 14.90 -22.23 -11.54
N ALA A 207 14.84 -22.43 -10.22
CA ALA A 207 15.63 -23.47 -9.55
C ALA A 207 15.30 -24.86 -10.10
N ASP A 208 14.02 -25.20 -10.24
CA ASP A 208 13.56 -26.48 -10.78
C ASP A 208 14.06 -26.69 -12.23
N LYS A 209 14.00 -25.65 -13.08
CA LYS A 209 14.53 -25.71 -14.45
C LYS A 209 16.05 -25.93 -14.49
N VAL A 210 16.79 -25.23 -13.63
CA VAL A 210 18.25 -25.36 -13.55
C VAL A 210 18.64 -26.76 -13.06
N LEU A 211 17.92 -27.31 -12.08
CA LEU A 211 18.14 -28.66 -11.56
C LEU A 211 17.78 -29.75 -12.59
N ALA A 212 16.75 -29.53 -13.40
CA ALA A 212 16.32 -30.46 -14.45
C ALA A 212 17.19 -30.42 -15.73
N THR A 213 18.12 -29.46 -15.84
CA THR A 213 19.01 -29.31 -16.99
C THR A 213 20.38 -29.91 -16.67
N ASP A 214 20.88 -30.84 -17.47
CA ASP A 214 22.17 -31.51 -17.22
C ASP A 214 23.39 -30.70 -17.71
N ASP A 215 23.23 -29.90 -18.76
CA ASP A 215 24.31 -29.15 -19.41
C ASP A 215 24.56 -27.78 -18.76
N ASN A 216 25.83 -27.51 -18.42
CA ASN A 216 26.29 -26.26 -17.81
C ASN A 216 26.01 -24.97 -18.65
N PRO A 217 26.20 -24.95 -19.99
CA PRO A 217 25.89 -23.75 -20.78
C PRO A 217 24.39 -23.41 -20.80
N ASP A 218 23.52 -24.41 -20.80
CA ASP A 218 22.07 -24.20 -20.77
C ASP A 218 21.59 -23.66 -19.40
N ARG A 219 22.21 -24.13 -18.31
CA ARG A 219 22.01 -23.54 -16.97
C ARG A 219 22.41 -22.06 -16.94
N GLN A 220 23.54 -21.70 -17.54
CA GLN A 220 23.99 -20.30 -17.62
C GLN A 220 23.06 -19.44 -18.46
N ALA A 221 22.52 -19.98 -19.57
CA ALA A 221 21.53 -19.27 -20.39
C ALA A 221 20.22 -19.01 -19.63
N ILE A 222 19.74 -19.99 -18.85
CA ILE A 222 18.55 -19.81 -17.98
C ILE A 222 18.80 -18.70 -16.96
N LEU A 223 19.94 -18.72 -16.25
CA LEU A 223 20.29 -17.74 -15.22
C LEU A 223 20.56 -16.33 -15.79
N ALA A 224 21.13 -16.23 -17.00
CA ALA A 224 21.43 -14.95 -17.65
C ALA A 224 20.19 -14.06 -17.80
N ASN A 225 19.02 -14.66 -18.05
CA ASN A 225 17.73 -13.96 -18.16
C ASN A 225 17.25 -13.31 -16.85
N PHE A 226 17.87 -13.65 -15.72
CA PHE A 226 17.49 -13.15 -14.38
C PHE A 226 18.58 -12.29 -13.72
N SER A 227 19.74 -12.11 -14.37
CA SER A 227 20.91 -11.39 -13.84
C SER A 227 20.62 -9.94 -13.42
N ALA A 228 19.72 -9.24 -14.13
CA ALA A 228 19.30 -7.87 -13.80
C ALA A 228 18.51 -7.73 -12.48
N HIS A 229 18.11 -8.85 -11.87
CA HIS A 229 17.28 -8.89 -10.67
C HIS A 229 17.99 -9.54 -9.46
N ALA A 230 19.28 -9.83 -9.57
CA ALA A 230 20.09 -10.50 -8.55
C ALA A 230 20.73 -9.55 -7.50
N GLN A 231 20.24 -8.31 -7.37
CA GLN A 231 20.72 -7.30 -6.43
C GLN A 231 19.83 -7.17 -5.19
#